data_AF-A0A3B9ZQQ6-F1
#
_entry.id   AF-A0A3B9ZQQ6-F1
#
_cell.length_a   1.000
_cell.length_b   1.000
_cell.length_c   1.000
_cell.angle_alpha   90.00
_cell.angle_beta   90.00
_cell.angle_gamma   90.00
#
_symmetry.space_group_name_H-M   'P 1'
#
loop_
_entity.id
_entity.type
_entity.pdbx_description
1 polymer ?
#
loop_
_entity_poly.entity_id
_entity_poly.type
_entity_poly.pdbx_seq_one_letter_code
_entity_poly.pdbx_strand_id
1 'polypeptide(L)'
;MKLIGVDIGGTKITAALIEDDKILKQYTCSTPFDQEKLVVVEAVAQAILQVYDDEILGIGIGVPGLVDLQNNLVLDVTNIPS
;
A
#
# COMPACT_ATOMS: atom_id res chain seq x y z
N MET A 1 -8.93 -15.73 -8.36
CA MET A 1 -9.29 -14.93 -7.15
C MET A 1 -8.67 -13.55 -7.29
N LYS A 2 -9.46 -12.47 -7.14
CA LYS A 2 -8.92 -11.11 -7.23
C LYS A 2 -8.50 -10.56 -5.86
N LEU A 3 -7.28 -10.06 -5.81
CA LEU A 3 -6.70 -9.39 -4.64
C LEU A 3 -6.03 -8.10 -5.07
N ILE A 4 -5.88 -7.15 -4.14
CA ILE A 4 -4.97 -6.02 -4.33
C ILE A 4 -3.75 -6.22 -3.44
N GLY A 5 -2.56 -6.17 -4.04
CA GLY A 5 -1.30 -6.04 -3.32
C GLY A 5 -0.84 -4.59 -3.32
N VAL A 6 -0.41 -4.08 -2.17
CA VAL A 6 0.19 -2.76 -2.02
C VAL A 6 1.58 -2.90 -1.42
N ASP A 7 2.59 -2.32 -2.06
CA ASP A 7 3.96 -2.22 -1.57
C ASP A 7 4.30 -0.75 -1.33
N ILE A 8 4.57 -0.39 -0.08
CA ILE A 8 4.83 0.99 0.36
C ILE A 8 6.32 1.13 0.65
N GLY A 9 7.17 1.39 -0.34
CA GLY A 9 8.57 1.70 -0.07
C GLY A 9 8.77 3.12 0.48
N GLY A 10 10.01 3.43 0.91
CA GLY A 10 10.37 4.81 1.33
C GLY A 10 10.34 5.84 0.18
N THR A 11 10.32 5.39 -1.08
CA THR A 11 10.34 6.28 -2.25
C THR A 11 9.13 6.09 -3.16
N LYS A 12 8.53 4.90 -3.19
CA LYS A 12 7.42 4.57 -4.10
C LYS A 12 6.36 3.76 -3.37
N ILE A 13 5.10 4.04 -3.70
CA ILE A 13 3.95 3.19 -3.38
C ILE A 13 3.51 2.53 -4.68
N THR A 14 3.35 1.21 -4.67
CA THR A 14 2.81 0.45 -5.81
C THR A 14 1.60 -0.34 -5.37
N ALA A 15 0.48 -0.19 -6.08
CA ALA A 15 -0.71 -1.01 -5.92
C ALA A 15 -0.94 -1.83 -7.20
N ALA A 16 -1.33 -3.09 -7.05
CA ALA A 16 -1.60 -3.99 -8.16
C ALA A 16 -2.84 -4.86 -7.90
N LEU A 17 -3.74 -4.92 -8.88
CA LEU A 17 -4.82 -5.90 -8.93
C LEU A 17 -4.26 -7.21 -9.48
N ILE A 18 -4.39 -8.28 -8.72
CA ILE A 18 -3.80 -9.59 -9.00
C ILE A 18 -4.91 -10.64 -9.10
N GLU A 19 -4.86 -11.46 -10.14
CA GLU A 19 -5.71 -12.64 -10.31
C GLU A 19 -4.88 -13.81 -10.84
N ASP A 20 -4.96 -14.96 -10.16
CA ASP A 20 -4.33 -16.23 -10.56
C ASP A 20 -2.86 -16.04 -10.99
N ASP A 21 -2.08 -15.39 -10.10
CA ASP A 21 -0.66 -15.04 -10.25
C ASP A 21 -0.33 -14.02 -11.36
N LYS A 22 -1.32 -13.35 -11.93
CA LYS A 22 -1.13 -12.30 -12.94
C LYS A 22 -1.52 -10.93 -12.41
N ILE A 23 -0.72 -9.92 -12.74
CA ILE A 23 -1.07 -8.51 -12.51
C ILE A 23 -1.99 -8.05 -13.65
N LEU A 24 -3.23 -7.71 -13.31
CA LEU A 24 -4.24 -7.21 -14.25
C LEU A 24 -4.19 -5.68 -14.41
N LYS A 25 -3.92 -4.97 -13.32
CA LYS A 25 -3.74 -3.51 -13.27
C LYS A 25 -2.64 -3.18 -12.29
N GLN A 26 -1.87 -2.14 -12.58
CA GLN A 26 -0.83 -1.64 -11.68
C GLN A 26 -0.82 -0.12 -11.71
N TYR A 27 -0.63 0.48 -10.54
CA TYR A 27 -0.40 1.90 -10.37
C TYR A 27 0.77 2.13 -9.41
N THR A 28 1.66 3.06 -9.75
CA THR A 28 2.78 3.45 -8.91
C THR A 28 2.83 4.96 -8.79
N CYS A 29 3.00 5.45 -7.57
CA CYS A 29 3.24 6.86 -7.27
C CYS A 29 4.44 7.04 -6.32
N SER A 30 4.92 8.27 -6.18
CA SER A 30 5.97 8.58 -5.20
C SER A 30 5.40 8.52 -3.78
N THR A 31 6.17 8.00 -2.84
CA THR A 31 5.84 8.08 -1.41
C THR A 31 6.07 9.52 -0.96
N PRO A 32 5.06 10.21 -0.39
CA PRO A 32 5.24 11.54 0.19
C PRO A 32 5.92 11.42 1.56
N PHE A 33 7.15 10.90 1.57
CA PHE A 33 7.89 10.52 2.78
C PHE A 33 8.31 11.72 3.64
N ASP A 34 8.21 12.95 3.13
CA ASP A 34 8.54 14.17 3.85
C ASP A 34 7.28 14.91 4.36
N GLN A 35 6.10 14.33 4.14
CA GLN A 35 4.80 14.88 4.53
C GLN A 35 4.28 14.24 5.81
N GLU A 36 3.19 14.80 6.34
CA GLU A 36 2.47 14.21 7.48
C GLU A 36 1.98 12.79 7.15
N LYS A 37 1.93 11.93 8.17
CA LYS A 37 1.48 10.54 8.07
C LYS A 37 0.12 10.39 7.35
N LEU A 38 -0.80 11.32 7.58
CA LEU A 38 -2.11 11.31 6.93
C LEU A 38 -2.00 11.43 5.40
N VAL A 39 -1.08 12.25 4.90
CA VAL A 39 -0.83 12.42 3.46
C VAL A 39 -0.31 11.14 2.83
N VAL A 40 0.53 10.39 3.54
CA VAL A 40 1.01 9.06 3.10
C VAL A 40 -0.16 8.07 3.02
N VAL A 41 -1.03 8.05 4.03
CA VAL A 41 -2.23 7.19 4.05
C VAL A 41 -3.17 7.53 2.90
N GLU A 42 -3.38 8.81 2.62
CA GLU A 42 -4.16 9.26 1.47
C GLU A 42 -3.54 8.81 0.14
N ALA A 43 -2.22 8.92 -0.02
CA ALA A 43 -1.53 8.45 -1.22
C ALA A 43 -1.70 6.93 -1.43
N VAL A 44 -1.67 6.14 -0.36
CA VAL A 44 -1.97 4.70 -0.40
C VAL A 44 -3.41 4.44 -0.83
N ALA A 45 -4.37 5.15 -0.23
CA ALA A 45 -5.79 5.01 -0.59
C ALA A 45 -6.03 5.36 -2.06
N GLN A 46 -5.42 6.44 -2.56
CA GLN A 46 -5.49 6.82 -3.96
C GLN A 46 -4.88 5.74 -4.87
N ALA A 47 -3.72 5.19 -4.51
CA ALA A 47 -3.10 4.12 -5.29
C ALA A 47 -3.99 2.87 -5.40
N ILE A 48 -4.64 2.48 -4.30
CA ILE A 48 -5.62 1.38 -4.28
C ILE A 48 -6.80 1.68 -5.23
N LEU A 49 -7.35 2.90 -5.17
CA LEU A 49 -8.48 3.30 -6.00
C LEU A 49 -8.16 3.25 -7.51
N GLN A 50 -6.91 3.48 -7.92
CA GLN A 50 -6.52 3.39 -9.34
C GLN A 50 -6.59 1.97 -9.91
N VAL A 51 -6.50 0.95 -9.05
CA VAL A 51 -6.52 -0.46 -9.47
C VAL A 51 -7.75 -1.21 -8.97
N TYR A 52 -8.66 -0.52 -8.28
CA TYR A 52 -9.84 -1.11 -7.65
C TYR A 52 -10.74 -1.85 -8.65
N ASP A 53 -11.36 -2.90 -8.15
CA ASP A 53 -12.32 -3.78 -8.81
C ASP A 53 -13.29 -4.28 -7.73
N ASP A 54 -14.57 -4.41 -8.06
CA ASP A 54 -15.63 -4.77 -7.12
C ASP A 54 -15.60 -6.24 -6.71
N GLU A 55 -14.87 -7.09 -7.44
CA GLU A 55 -14.73 -8.52 -7.15
C GLU A 55 -13.52 -8.85 -6.26
N ILE A 56 -12.81 -7.85 -5.73
CA ILE A 56 -11.66 -8.11 -4.85
C ILE A 56 -12.11 -8.73 -3.53
N LEU A 57 -11.40 -9.76 -3.08
CA LEU A 57 -11.67 -10.40 -1.78
C LEU A 57 -10.92 -9.75 -0.62
N GLY A 58 -9.89 -8.96 -0.91
CA GLY A 58 -9.08 -8.32 0.11
C GLY A 58 -7.90 -7.52 -0.44
N ILE A 59 -7.25 -6.80 0.47
CA ILE A 59 -6.08 -5.95 0.20
C ILE A 59 -4.97 -6.39 1.14
N GLY A 60 -3.82 -6.76 0.59
CA GLY A 60 -2.58 -6.99 1.33
C GLY A 60 -1.68 -5.76 1.24
N ILE A 61 -1.17 -5.28 2.36
CA ILE A 61 -0.26 -4.12 2.41
C ILE A 61 1.08 -4.55 2.99
N GLY A 62 2.15 -4.38 2.23
CA GLY A 62 3.54 -4.48 2.66
C GLY A 62 4.10 -3.10 3.01
N VAL A 63 4.65 -2.97 4.21
CA VAL A 63 5.32 -1.75 4.68
C VAL A 63 6.73 -2.09 5.19
N PRO A 64 7.74 -1.24 4.93
CA PRO A 64 9.09 -1.36 5.44
C PRO A 64 9.09 -0.85 6.88
N GLY A 65 9.24 -1.75 7.84
CA GLY A 65 9.26 -1.32 9.24
C GLY A 65 8.88 -2.38 10.25
N LEU A 66 8.90 -1.98 11.52
CA LEU A 66 8.36 -2.78 12.61
C LEU A 66 6.84 -2.64 12.61
N VAL A 67 6.16 -3.76 12.34
CA VAL A 67 4.71 -3.87 12.45
C VAL A 67 4.39 -4.64 13.72
N ASP A 68 3.58 -4.05 14.59
CA ASP A 68 2.90 -4.77 15.64
C ASP A 68 1.67 -5.47 15.03
N LEU A 69 1.82 -6.75 14.70
CA LEU A 69 0.73 -7.56 14.14
C LEU A 69 -0.37 -7.86 15.17
N GLN A 70 -0.10 -7.77 16.48
CA GLN A 70 -1.12 -7.99 17.51
C GLN A 70 -2.05 -6.78 17.61
N ASN A 71 -1.50 -5.58 17.48
CA ASN A 71 -2.26 -4.33 17.54
C ASN A 71 -2.61 -3.74 16.15
N ASN A 72 -2.19 -4.41 15.06
CA ASN A 72 -2.28 -3.92 13.68
C ASN A 72 -1.71 -2.51 13.50
N LEU A 73 -0.60 -2.22 14.17
CA LEU A 73 -0.01 -0.88 14.23
C LEU A 73 1.36 -0.87 13.58
N VAL A 74 1.58 0.08 12.66
CA VAL A 74 2.92 0.35 12.12
C VAL A 74 3.66 1.17 13.16
N LEU A 75 4.61 0.53 13.87
CA LEU A 75 5.33 1.09 15.02
C LEU A 75 6.43 2.04 14.58
N ASP A 76 7.17 1.66 13.54
CA ASP A 76 8.26 2.48 13.00
C ASP A 76 8.46 2.11 11.53
N VAL A 77 8.38 3.12 10.66
CA VAL A 77 8.59 2.98 9.21
C VAL A 77 9.91 3.64 8.90
N THR A 78 10.95 2.86 8.63
CA THR A 78 12.28 3.40 8.31
C THR A 78 12.15 4.30 7.08
N ASN A 79 12.39 5.60 7.25
CA ASN A 79 12.22 6.67 6.24
C ASN A 79 10.80 7.23 6.00
N ILE A 80 9.85 7.05 6.92
CA ILE A 80 8.57 7.81 6.90
C ILE A 80 8.37 8.46 8.29
N PRO A 81 8.09 9.77 8.38
CA PRO A 81 7.99 10.49 9.64
C PRO A 81 6.86 9.91 10.52
N SER A 82 7.18 9.76 11.80
CA SER A 82 6.34 9.16 12.85
C SER A 82 5.28 10.13 13.37
#